data_AF-A0A6P1BX78-F1
#
_entry.id   AF-A0A6P1BX78-F1
#
_cell.length_a   1.000
_cell.length_b   1.000
_cell.length_c   1.000
_cell.angle_alpha   90.00
_cell.angle_beta   90.00
_cell.angle_gamma   90.00
#
_symmetry.space_group_name_H-M   'P 1'
#
loop_
_entity.id
_entity.type
_entity.pdbx_description
1 polymer ?
#
loop_
_entity_poly.entity_id
_entity_poly.type
_entity_poly.pdbx_seq_one_letter_code
_entity_poly.pdbx_strand_id
1 'polypeptide(L)' 'VSEGGGLADEGEDIEVLELSIDEGLAMIGDGRIVDAKTIMLLRNFGILEMYL' A
#
# COMPACT_ATOMS: atom_id res chain seq x y z
N VAL A 1 -5.38 -7.37 -12.69
CA VAL A 1 -4.55 -7.27 -11.46
C VAL A 1 -3.76 -8.57 -11.37
N SER A 2 -2.43 -8.53 -11.16
CA SER A 2 -1.62 -9.71 -10.83
C SER A 2 -1.68 -9.97 -9.31
N GLU A 3 -1.29 -11.15 -8.84
CA GLU A 3 -1.38 -11.50 -7.40
C GLU A 3 -0.38 -10.75 -6.50
N GLY A 4 0.53 -9.93 -7.06
CA GLY A 4 1.62 -9.30 -6.31
C GLY A 4 2.81 -10.23 -6.13
N GLY A 5 3.67 -9.99 -5.14
CA GLY A 5 4.70 -10.94 -4.69
C GLY A 5 6.00 -11.03 -5.51
N GLY A 6 6.15 -10.28 -6.60
CA GLY A 6 7.36 -10.32 -7.44
C GLY A 6 7.54 -11.64 -8.21
N LEU A 7 8.72 -11.87 -8.79
CA LEU A 7 9.06 -13.13 -9.45
C LEU A 7 9.97 -13.99 -8.56
N ALA A 8 9.65 -15.28 -8.41
CA ALA A 8 10.41 -16.19 -7.56
C ALA A 8 11.91 -16.28 -7.92
N ASP A 9 12.23 -16.17 -9.21
CA ASP A 9 13.61 -16.25 -9.72
C ASP A 9 14.45 -14.99 -9.43
N GLU A 10 13.83 -13.90 -8.98
CA GLU A 10 14.53 -12.67 -8.57
C GLU A 10 15.09 -12.78 -7.14
N GLY A 11 14.71 -13.82 -6.39
CA GLY A 11 15.24 -14.08 -5.04
C GLY A 11 14.80 -13.05 -3.99
N GLU A 12 13.75 -12.27 -4.28
CA GLU A 12 13.17 -11.30 -3.35
C GLU A 12 12.28 -12.01 -2.33
N ASP A 13 12.30 -11.51 -1.09
CA ASP A 13 11.40 -11.95 -0.01
C ASP A 13 10.24 -10.95 0.11
N ILE A 14 9.20 -11.15 -0.69
CA ILE A 14 8.06 -10.23 -0.77
C ILE A 14 6.83 -10.88 -0.15
N GLU A 15 6.29 -10.21 0.87
CA GLU A 15 5.00 -10.51 1.47
C GLU A 15 3.90 -9.65 0.84
N VAL A 16 2.78 -10.30 0.48
CA VAL A 16 1.58 -9.59 0.02
C VAL A 16 0.67 -9.33 1.22
N LEU A 17 0.34 -8.06 1.45
CA LEU A 17 -0.56 -7.63 2.51
C LEU A 17 -1.86 -7.08 1.91
N GLU A 18 -2.99 -7.58 2.39
CA GLU A 18 -4.32 -7.05 2.08
C GLU A 18 -4.83 -6.25 3.29
N LEU A 19 -5.13 -4.97 3.09
CA LEU A 19 -5.50 -4.02 4.14
C LEU A 19 -6.63 -3.11 3.64
N SER A 20 -7.44 -2.57 4.55
CA SER A 20 -8.33 -1.47 4.20
C SER A 20 -7.56 -0.17 3.94
N ILE A 21 -8.18 0.78 3.21
CA ILE A 21 -7.58 2.09 2.95
C ILE A 21 -7.32 2.84 4.27
N ASP A 22 -8.27 2.79 5.21
CA ASP A 22 -8.15 3.40 6.54
C ASP A 22 -6.95 2.88 7.34
N GLU A 23 -6.74 1.56 7.34
CA GLU A 23 -5.56 0.96 7.99
C GLU A 23 -4.26 1.44 7.34
N GLY A 24 -4.21 1.48 6.00
CA GLY A 24 -3.06 2.00 5.27
C GLY A 24 -2.77 3.47 5.60
N LEU A 25 -3.80 4.32 5.69
CA LEU A 25 -3.67 5.73 6.08
C LEU A 25 -3.20 5.87 7.53
N ALA A 26 -3.69 5.04 8.45
CA ALA A 26 -3.25 5.03 9.85
C ALA A 26 -1.76 4.63 9.96
N MET A 27 -1.31 3.66 9.17
CA MET A 27 0.09 3.23 9.11
C MET A 27 1.04 4.33 8.59
N ILE A 28 0.55 5.27 7.78
CA ILE A 28 1.33 6.47 7.43
C ILE A 28 1.45 7.39 8.65
N GLY A 29 0.36 7.58 9.39
CA GLY A 29 0.31 8.47 10.55
C GLY A 29 1.17 8.02 11.73
N ASP A 30 1.32 6.71 11.93
CA ASP A 30 2.16 6.14 12.99
C ASP A 30 3.58 5.74 12.55
N GLY A 31 3.91 5.92 11.27
CA GLY A 31 5.26 5.72 10.73
C GLY A 31 5.59 4.28 10.32
N ARG A 32 4.62 3.36 10.28
CA ARG A 32 4.81 2.03 9.68
C ARG A 32 4.98 2.06 8.16
N ILE A 33 4.41 3.05 7.47
CA ILE A 33 4.64 3.31 6.04
C ILE A 33 5.43 4.62 5.87
N VAL A 34 6.65 4.52 5.33
CA VAL A 34 7.56 5.65 5.08
C VAL A 34 8.14 5.59 3.67
N ASP A 35 7.30 5.25 2.68
CA ASP A 35 7.65 5.27 1.25
C ASP A 35 6.83 6.30 0.49
N ALA A 36 7.49 7.10 -0.35
CA ALA A 36 6.85 8.21 -1.06
C ALA A 36 5.77 7.74 -2.04
N LYS A 37 6.00 6.66 -2.80
CA LYS A 37 5.03 6.21 -3.81
C LYS A 37 3.81 5.61 -3.13
N THR A 38 4.02 4.80 -2.09
CA THR A 38 2.94 4.23 -1.28
C THR A 38 2.10 5.32 -0.63
N ILE A 39 2.73 6.33 -0.02
CA ILE A 39 2.03 7.47 0.60
C ILE A 39 1.21 8.25 -0.44
N MET A 40 1.77 8.55 -1.61
CA MET A 40 1.07 9.29 -2.67
C MET A 40 -0.14 8.54 -3.17
N LEU A 41 -0.02 7.23 -3.41
CA LEU A 41 -1.11 6.41 -3.92
C LEU A 41 -2.22 6.25 -2.88
N LEU A 42 -1.89 5.90 -1.62
CA LEU A 42 -2.89 5.77 -0.55
C LEU A 42 -3.65 7.08 -0.30
N ARG A 43 -2.95 8.23 -0.33
CA ARG A 43 -3.60 9.54 -0.22
C ARG A 43 -4.53 9.85 -1.40
N ASN A 44 -4.12 9.51 -2.63
CA ASN A 44 -4.96 9.71 -3.80
C ASN A 44 -6.23 8.83 -3.75
N PHE A 45 -6.10 7.56 -3.35
CA PHE A 45 -7.24 6.66 -3.19
C PHE A 45 -8.16 7.05 -2.04
N GLY A 46 -7.63 7.40 -0.87
CA GLY A 46 -8.46 7.87 0.25
C GLY A 46 -9.21 9.17 -0.06
N ILE A 47 -8.62 10.05 -0.88
CA ILE A 47 -9.34 11.21 -1.41
C ILE A 47 -10.50 10.77 -2.31
N LEU A 48 -10.26 9.84 -3.24
CA LEU A 48 -11.31 9.34 -4.14
C LEU A 48 -12.45 8.65 -3.37
N GLU A 49 -12.14 7.90 -2.32
CA GLU A 49 -13.14 7.27 -1.44
C GLU A 49 -14.03 8.30 -0.73
N MET A 50 -13.48 9.45 -0.34
CA MET A 50 -14.27 10.54 0.24
C MET A 50 -15.24 11.20 -0.75
N TYR A 51 -15.03 11.04 -2.05
CA TYR A 51 -15.87 11.62 -3.12
C TYR A 51 -16.86 10.63 -3.75
N LEU A 52 -16.84 9.35 -3.33
CA LEU A 52 -17.73 8.29 -3.81
C LEU A 52 -18.69 7.83 -2.71
#